data_AF-A0A8H7DMV7-F1
#
_entry.id   AF-A0A8H7DMV7-F1
#
_cell.length_a   1.000
_cell.length_b   1.000
_cell.length_c   1.000
_cell.angle_alpha   90.00
_cell.angle_beta   90.00
_cell.angle_gamma   90.00
#
_symmetry.space_group_name_H-M   'P 1'
#
loop_
_entity.id
_entity.type
_entity.pdbx_description
1 polymer ?
#
loop_
_entity_poly.entity_id
_entity_poly.type
_entity_poly.pdbx_seq_one_letter_code
_entity_poly.pdbx_strand_id
1 'polypeptide(L)'
;MAGEGRSTPEDTGDANPLEGRVVGLESSVKEILDLLRAAASNPPPPPVHPVPPIPAAPLAPPAQLAQVAPPLISYVPPATTNVSAGALSIPDFFPDVDAAVVASIGKHEFRPQQLGKLIPNVTSKPTTTTYALEDGALRATDTAPIKDLPDFSSFMRALGVYFQILYRYVGTTGNVQAVIDVAVSTQSYANLLHEYSRYFAYPAILTYHIAHHSRRIREMIRGDYSLWGDEDRALVGPLHRSNMNQDVKSASSASAKGKASTSSSSTRDVSTQVCNKFNDGRCPTTPCKSGRVHKCATCGSSAHGKNACTQAPPAA
;
A
#
# COMPACT_ATOMS: atom_id res chain seq x y z
N MET A 1 1.56 15.11 68.91
CA MET A 1 2.22 14.35 67.83
C MET A 1 1.23 14.28 66.68
N ALA A 2 1.49 15.07 65.65
CA ALA A 2 0.62 15.25 64.48
C ALA A 2 0.92 14.14 63.45
N GLY A 3 -0.13 13.53 62.91
CA GLY A 3 -0.03 12.49 61.90
C GLY A 3 0.16 13.08 60.50
N GLU A 4 1.22 12.66 59.83
CA GLU A 4 1.55 13.02 58.45
C GLU A 4 0.64 12.30 57.45
N GLY A 5 -0.08 13.10 56.65
CA GLY A 5 -0.88 12.63 55.53
C GLY A 5 0.00 12.32 54.32
N ARG A 6 -0.10 11.09 53.82
CA ARG A 6 0.60 10.59 52.63
C ARG A 6 -0.22 10.91 51.40
N SER A 7 0.18 11.94 50.66
CA SER A 7 -0.42 12.31 49.37
C SER A 7 0.05 11.34 48.28
N THR A 8 -0.91 10.71 47.60
CA THR A 8 -0.70 9.93 46.37
C THR A 8 -0.52 10.86 45.17
N PRO A 9 0.37 10.54 44.21
CA PRO A 9 0.55 11.35 43.01
C PRO A 9 -0.61 11.13 42.03
N GLU A 10 -1.12 12.22 41.48
CA GLU A 10 -2.14 12.22 40.44
C GLU A 10 -1.57 11.69 39.11
N ASP A 11 -2.24 10.66 38.61
CA ASP A 11 -2.01 10.00 37.33
C ASP A 11 -2.44 10.94 36.20
N THR A 12 -1.47 11.55 35.53
CA THR A 12 -1.70 12.42 34.36
C THR A 12 -1.82 11.52 33.13
N GLY A 13 -3.06 11.20 32.77
CA GLY A 13 -3.38 10.35 31.64
C GLY A 13 -2.78 10.86 30.33
N ASP A 14 -1.93 10.03 29.73
CA ASP A 14 -1.42 10.19 28.38
C ASP A 14 -2.59 10.20 27.38
N ALA A 15 -2.98 11.38 26.93
CA ALA A 15 -4.00 11.55 25.89
C ALA A 15 -3.51 10.89 24.59
N ASN A 16 -4.34 10.00 24.06
CA ASN A 16 -4.03 9.17 22.90
C ASN A 16 -3.85 10.07 21.67
N PRO A 17 -2.66 10.06 21.00
CA PRO A 17 -2.36 10.95 19.88
C PRO A 17 -3.27 10.78 18.64
N LEU A 18 -4.11 9.74 18.64
CA LEU A 18 -5.15 9.53 17.64
C LEU A 18 -6.34 10.47 17.79
N GLU A 19 -6.69 10.89 19.02
CA GLU A 19 -7.85 11.76 19.25
C GLU A 19 -7.63 13.16 18.67
N GLY A 20 -6.41 13.70 18.78
CA GLY A 20 -6.05 14.99 18.18
C GLY A 20 -6.16 15.01 16.65
N ARG A 21 -5.96 13.87 15.97
CA ARG A 21 -6.07 13.76 14.51
C ARG A 21 -7.53 13.67 14.04
N VAL A 22 -8.41 13.08 14.86
CA VAL A 22 -9.85 13.01 14.56
C VAL A 22 -10.49 14.40 14.70
N VAL A 23 -10.12 15.15 15.74
CA VAL A 23 -10.61 16.53 15.95
C VAL A 23 -10.24 17.46 14.79
N GLY A 24 -9.03 17.31 14.22
CA GLY A 24 -8.62 18.09 13.04
C GLY A 24 -9.44 17.77 11.79
N LEU A 25 -9.81 16.49 11.59
CA LEU A 25 -10.59 16.06 10.42
C LEU A 25 -12.04 16.56 10.49
N GLU A 26 -12.65 16.53 11.69
CA GLU A 26 -14.00 17.05 11.92
C GLU A 26 -14.09 18.55 11.65
N SER A 27 -13.02 19.30 11.98
CA SER A 27 -12.93 20.73 11.72
C SER A 27 -12.89 21.03 10.21
N SER A 28 -12.07 20.32 9.43
CA SER A 28 -12.03 20.48 7.97
C SER A 28 -13.33 20.07 7.28
N VAL A 29 -14.00 19.00 7.74
CA VAL A 29 -15.30 18.60 7.17
C VAL A 29 -16.38 19.65 7.44
N LYS A 30 -16.37 20.27 8.62
CA LYS A 30 -17.30 21.35 8.95
C LYS A 30 -17.08 22.59 8.08
N GLU A 31 -15.82 22.96 7.84
CA GLU A 31 -15.47 24.07 6.96
C GLU A 31 -15.96 23.85 5.51
N ILE A 32 -15.78 22.63 4.98
CA ILE A 32 -16.28 22.26 3.65
C ILE A 32 -17.81 22.31 3.59
N LEU A 33 -18.50 21.81 4.62
CA LEU A 33 -19.97 21.85 4.68
C LEU A 33 -20.52 23.27 4.79
N ASP A 34 -19.85 24.16 5.54
CA ASP A 34 -20.25 25.56 5.66
C ASP A 34 -20.01 26.33 4.35
N LEU A 35 -18.94 26.03 3.61
CA LEU A 35 -18.73 26.56 2.26
C LEU A 35 -19.82 26.11 1.27
N LEU A 36 -20.21 24.84 1.32
CA LEU A 36 -21.29 24.30 0.47
C LEU A 36 -22.66 24.90 0.83
N ARG A 37 -22.93 25.11 2.13
CA ARG A 37 -24.17 25.74 2.60
C ARG A 37 -24.23 27.21 2.19
N ALA A 38 -23.11 27.95 2.29
CA ALA A 38 -23.01 29.33 1.83
C ALA A 38 -23.27 29.46 0.33
N ALA A 39 -22.81 28.49 -0.47
CA ALA A 39 -23.08 28.45 -1.91
C ALA A 39 -24.56 28.18 -2.23
N ALA A 40 -25.23 27.34 -1.42
CA ALA A 40 -26.64 26.99 -1.59
C ALA A 40 -27.64 28.06 -1.13
N SER A 41 -27.21 29.02 -0.29
CA SER A 41 -28.04 30.13 0.18
C SER A 41 -28.21 31.28 -0.82
N ASN A 42 -27.61 31.20 -2.02
CA ASN A 42 -27.88 32.18 -3.06
C ASN A 42 -29.30 31.99 -3.62
N PRO A 43 -30.16 33.02 -3.57
CA PRO A 43 -31.54 32.90 -4.02
C PRO A 43 -31.59 32.65 -5.54
N PRO A 44 -32.52 31.81 -6.02
CA PRO A 44 -32.72 31.62 -7.45
C PRO A 44 -33.15 32.95 -8.11
N PRO A 45 -32.72 33.21 -9.35
CA PRO A 45 -33.12 34.42 -10.06
C PRO A 45 -34.64 34.45 -10.28
N PRO A 46 -35.25 35.65 -10.32
CA PRO A 46 -36.69 35.79 -10.40
C PRO A 46 -37.27 35.19 -11.69
N PRO A 47 -38.52 34.68 -11.67
CA PRO A 47 -39.15 34.06 -12.81
C PRO A 47 -39.37 35.07 -13.94
N VAL A 48 -38.92 34.72 -15.13
CA VAL A 48 -39.08 35.51 -16.36
C VAL A 48 -40.54 35.47 -16.78
N HIS A 49 -41.18 36.62 -16.89
CA HIS A 49 -42.56 36.75 -17.36
C HIS A 49 -42.68 36.40 -18.87
N PRO A 50 -43.81 35.81 -19.31
CA PRO A 50 -44.04 35.51 -20.72
C PRO A 50 -44.36 36.79 -21.51
N VAL A 51 -43.58 37.01 -22.57
CA VAL A 51 -43.76 38.11 -23.53
C VAL A 51 -44.92 37.76 -24.49
N PRO A 52 -45.85 38.68 -24.77
CA PRO A 52 -46.96 38.44 -25.70
C PRO A 52 -46.51 38.42 -27.18
N PRO A 53 -47.23 37.71 -28.07
CA PRO A 53 -46.87 37.61 -29.48
C PRO A 53 -47.23 38.89 -30.25
N ILE A 54 -46.26 39.39 -31.02
CA ILE A 54 -46.39 40.55 -31.92
C ILE A 54 -46.85 40.06 -33.31
N PRO A 55 -47.75 40.77 -34.02
CA PRO A 55 -48.26 40.34 -35.33
C PRO A 55 -47.22 40.53 -36.45
N ALA A 56 -47.24 39.62 -37.41
CA ALA A 56 -46.37 39.63 -38.58
C ALA A 56 -46.69 40.82 -39.52
N ALA A 57 -45.68 41.66 -39.77
CA ALA A 57 -45.65 42.61 -40.88
C ALA A 57 -44.43 42.31 -41.78
N PRO A 58 -44.54 42.46 -43.11
CA PRO A 58 -43.49 42.07 -44.03
C PRO A 58 -42.56 43.24 -44.42
N LEU A 59 -41.31 42.86 -44.71
CA LEU A 59 -40.35 43.48 -45.64
C LEU A 59 -39.66 44.80 -45.23
N ALA A 60 -38.38 44.69 -44.87
CA ALA A 60 -37.27 45.45 -45.47
C ALA A 60 -35.92 44.84 -45.01
N PRO A 61 -34.87 44.83 -45.85
CA PRO A 61 -33.56 44.30 -45.47
C PRO A 61 -32.79 45.35 -44.64
N PRO A 62 -32.31 45.03 -43.43
CA PRO A 62 -31.41 45.92 -42.72
C PRO A 62 -29.95 45.66 -43.10
N ALA A 63 -29.23 46.75 -43.28
CA ALA A 63 -27.78 46.82 -43.32
C ALA A 63 -27.17 46.13 -42.09
N GLN A 64 -26.01 45.51 -42.29
CA GLN A 64 -25.18 44.93 -41.25
C GLN A 64 -24.81 45.99 -40.21
N LEU A 65 -25.33 45.86 -38.99
CA LEU A 65 -24.79 46.52 -37.80
C LEU A 65 -24.76 45.51 -36.65
N ALA A 66 -23.54 45.30 -36.16
CA ALA A 66 -23.09 44.68 -34.92
C ALA A 66 -24.17 43.96 -34.07
N GLN A 67 -24.10 42.62 -34.08
CA GLN A 67 -24.65 41.80 -32.99
C GLN A 67 -23.87 42.09 -31.71
N VAL A 68 -24.49 42.82 -30.79
CA VAL A 68 -24.07 42.87 -29.39
C VAL A 68 -24.64 41.61 -28.72
N ALA A 69 -23.81 40.57 -28.62
CA ALA A 69 -24.12 39.38 -27.85
C ALA A 69 -24.15 39.74 -26.34
N PRO A 70 -25.10 39.19 -25.55
CA PRO A 70 -25.10 39.35 -24.10
C PRO A 70 -23.89 38.62 -23.49
N PRO A 71 -23.22 39.19 -22.47
CA PRO A 71 -22.04 38.57 -21.88
C PRO A 71 -22.45 37.32 -21.12
N LEU A 72 -21.99 36.17 -21.61
CA LEU A 72 -21.89 34.97 -20.78
C LEU A 72 -20.99 35.33 -19.60
N ILE A 73 -21.50 35.24 -18.38
CA ILE A 73 -20.70 35.35 -17.16
C ILE A 73 -19.82 34.11 -17.11
N SER A 74 -18.72 34.16 -17.84
CA SER A 74 -17.59 33.27 -17.69
C SER A 74 -16.95 33.64 -16.37
N TYR A 75 -17.15 32.82 -15.34
CA TYR A 75 -16.35 32.88 -14.14
C TYR A 75 -14.95 32.40 -14.51
N VAL A 76 -14.17 33.29 -15.12
CA VAL A 76 -12.75 33.12 -15.35
C VAL A 76 -12.14 33.36 -13.96
N PRO A 77 -11.62 32.32 -13.25
CA PRO A 77 -10.79 32.59 -12.09
C PRO A 77 -9.67 33.54 -12.55
N PRO A 78 -9.26 34.54 -11.75
CA PRO A 78 -8.19 35.43 -12.18
C PRO A 78 -6.99 34.56 -12.55
N ALA A 79 -6.70 34.47 -13.85
CA ALA A 79 -5.47 33.91 -14.36
C ALA A 79 -4.39 34.91 -13.98
N THR A 80 -3.96 34.87 -12.72
CA THR A 80 -2.67 35.39 -12.33
C THR A 80 -1.65 34.42 -12.91
N THR A 81 -1.43 34.52 -14.22
CA THR A 81 -0.18 34.11 -14.84
C THR A 81 0.88 35.02 -14.25
N ASN A 82 1.35 34.67 -13.06
CA ASN A 82 2.52 35.27 -12.46
C ASN A 82 3.72 34.72 -13.25
N VAL A 83 3.93 35.25 -14.46
CA VAL A 83 5.01 34.86 -15.38
C VAL A 83 6.40 35.17 -14.78
N SER A 84 6.45 35.86 -13.63
CA SER A 84 7.66 36.26 -12.92
C SER A 84 7.95 35.48 -11.63
N ALA A 85 7.12 34.52 -11.21
CA ALA A 85 7.53 33.55 -10.21
C ALA A 85 8.29 32.46 -10.96
N GLY A 86 9.63 32.54 -10.98
CA GLY A 86 10.51 31.62 -11.73
C GLY A 86 9.95 30.20 -11.72
N ALA A 87 9.54 29.71 -12.90
CA ALA A 87 8.70 28.52 -13.02
C ALA A 87 9.44 27.31 -12.44
N LEU A 88 9.13 26.97 -11.19
CA LEU A 88 9.65 25.78 -10.54
C LEU A 88 9.18 24.57 -11.35
N SER A 89 10.15 23.75 -11.76
CA SER A 89 9.87 22.47 -12.38
C SER A 89 9.26 21.53 -11.35
N ILE A 90 8.50 20.51 -11.77
CA ILE A 90 7.88 19.54 -10.85
C ILE A 90 8.91 18.92 -9.88
N PRO A 91 10.12 18.51 -10.33
CA PRO A 91 11.16 18.00 -9.43
C PRO A 91 11.57 18.97 -8.31
N ASP A 92 11.49 20.28 -8.53
CA ASP A 92 11.89 21.28 -7.52
C ASP A 92 10.97 21.27 -6.29
N PHE A 93 9.75 20.73 -6.42
CA PHE A 93 8.83 20.53 -5.29
C PHE A 93 9.13 19.28 -4.46
N PHE A 94 10.01 18.40 -4.96
CA PHE A 94 10.36 17.12 -4.33
C PHE A 94 11.88 16.94 -4.28
N PRO A 95 12.62 17.83 -3.61
CA PRO A 95 14.10 17.81 -3.59
C PRO A 95 14.67 16.52 -2.99
N ASP A 96 13.87 15.84 -2.18
CA ASP A 96 14.20 14.59 -1.51
C ASP A 96 13.99 13.34 -2.38
N VAL A 97 13.39 13.48 -3.57
CA VAL A 97 13.08 12.38 -4.49
C VAL A 97 13.92 12.56 -5.75
N ASP A 98 14.56 11.48 -6.20
CA ASP A 98 15.31 11.50 -7.45
C ASP A 98 14.44 12.00 -8.63
N ALA A 99 14.94 12.99 -9.37
CA ALA A 99 14.21 13.62 -10.47
C ALA A 99 13.77 12.62 -11.56
N ALA A 100 14.55 11.54 -11.78
CA ALA A 100 14.18 10.47 -12.71
C ALA A 100 12.98 9.66 -12.18
N VAL A 101 12.89 9.45 -10.86
CA VAL A 101 11.73 8.81 -10.22
C VAL A 101 10.49 9.70 -10.38
N VAL A 102 10.61 11.00 -10.09
CA VAL A 102 9.53 11.98 -10.30
C VAL A 102 9.04 11.95 -11.75
N ALA A 103 9.95 11.99 -12.72
CA ALA A 103 9.62 11.92 -14.14
C ALA A 103 8.95 10.59 -14.55
N SER A 104 9.37 9.46 -13.97
CA SER A 104 8.76 8.16 -14.26
C SER A 104 7.30 8.06 -13.79
N ILE A 105 6.95 8.74 -12.69
CA ILE A 105 5.56 8.82 -12.21
C ILE A 105 4.72 9.61 -13.21
N GLY A 106 5.20 10.78 -13.65
CA GLY A 106 4.48 11.60 -14.64
C GLY A 106 4.23 10.89 -15.98
N LYS A 107 5.11 9.95 -16.35
CA LYS A 107 4.98 9.11 -17.55
C LYS A 107 4.17 7.83 -17.34
N HIS A 108 3.68 7.57 -16.12
CA HIS A 108 3.03 6.30 -15.74
C HIS A 108 3.91 5.06 -15.93
N GLU A 109 5.24 5.23 -15.88
CA GLU A 109 6.24 4.14 -15.99
C GLU A 109 6.68 3.62 -14.61
N PHE A 110 6.34 4.35 -13.55
CA PHE A 110 6.68 4.02 -12.17
C PHE A 110 6.01 2.73 -11.71
N ARG A 111 6.80 1.79 -11.19
CA ARG A 111 6.30 0.51 -10.69
C ARG A 111 5.92 0.59 -9.22
N PRO A 112 4.84 -0.07 -8.76
CA PRO A 112 4.42 -0.02 -7.35
C PRO A 112 5.47 -0.60 -6.39
N GLN A 113 6.37 -1.48 -6.86
CA GLN A 113 7.49 -1.99 -6.06
C GLN A 113 8.53 -0.92 -5.75
N GLN A 114 8.60 0.15 -6.54
CA GLN A 114 9.56 1.24 -6.38
C GLN A 114 9.09 2.28 -5.36
N LEU A 115 7.92 2.10 -4.73
CA LEU A 115 7.34 3.06 -3.79
C LEU A 115 8.28 3.42 -2.63
N GLY A 116 9.15 2.50 -2.21
CA GLY A 116 10.20 2.78 -1.22
C GLY A 116 11.18 3.89 -1.61
N LYS A 117 11.39 4.13 -2.91
CA LYS A 117 12.26 5.20 -3.44
C LYS A 117 11.73 6.61 -3.20
N LEU A 118 10.47 6.75 -2.79
CA LEU A 118 9.85 8.04 -2.48
C LEU A 118 10.10 8.51 -1.05
N ILE A 119 10.75 7.68 -0.22
CA ILE A 119 11.11 8.04 1.15
C ILE A 119 12.65 7.97 1.31
N PRO A 120 13.32 9.11 1.57
CA PRO A 120 14.79 9.17 1.69
C PRO A 120 15.35 8.27 2.79
N ASN A 121 14.66 8.23 3.94
CA ASN A 121 15.16 7.56 5.14
C ASN A 121 15.03 6.03 5.11
N VAL A 122 14.41 5.51 4.06
CA VAL A 122 14.10 4.08 3.91
C VAL A 122 15.06 3.39 2.95
N THR A 123 15.60 4.12 1.98
CA THR A 123 16.37 3.58 0.84
C THR A 123 17.88 3.54 1.03
N SER A 124 18.40 3.79 2.25
CA SER A 124 19.86 3.76 2.49
C SER A 124 20.49 2.37 2.45
N LYS A 125 19.70 1.30 2.26
CA LYS A 125 20.25 -0.05 2.06
C LYS A 125 20.48 -0.29 0.57
N PRO A 126 21.69 -0.69 0.16
CA PRO A 126 22.00 -0.95 -1.24
C PRO A 126 21.04 -2.00 -1.79
N THR A 127 20.33 -1.66 -2.86
CA THR A 127 19.44 -2.57 -3.58
C THR A 127 20.26 -3.73 -4.14
N THR A 128 20.02 -4.95 -3.66
CA THR A 128 20.64 -6.14 -4.24
C THR A 128 19.96 -6.47 -5.56
N THR A 129 20.57 -6.10 -6.68
CA THR A 129 20.11 -6.53 -8.00
C THR A 129 20.37 -8.02 -8.17
N THR A 130 19.31 -8.82 -8.20
CA THR A 130 19.40 -10.25 -8.55
C THR A 130 19.31 -10.42 -10.06
N TYR A 131 20.32 -11.06 -10.63
CA TYR A 131 20.35 -11.42 -12.04
C TYR A 131 19.76 -12.82 -12.21
N ALA A 132 18.73 -12.95 -13.05
CA ALA A 132 18.17 -14.24 -13.44
C ALA A 132 18.44 -14.49 -14.92
N LEU A 133 18.83 -15.71 -15.26
CA LEU A 133 19.00 -16.14 -16.64
C LEU A 133 17.66 -16.76 -17.09
N GLU A 134 16.85 -15.99 -17.82
CA GLU A 134 15.64 -16.48 -18.47
C GLU A 134 15.88 -16.53 -19.99
N ASP A 135 15.59 -17.67 -20.61
CA ASP A 135 15.70 -17.89 -22.06
C ASP A 135 17.05 -17.53 -22.70
N GLY A 136 18.14 -17.76 -21.96
CA GLY A 136 19.50 -17.49 -22.44
C GLY A 136 19.90 -16.01 -22.44
N ALA A 137 19.01 -15.11 -21.98
CA ALA A 137 19.32 -13.71 -21.76
C ALA A 137 19.43 -13.41 -20.26
N LEU A 138 20.52 -12.76 -19.87
CA LEU A 138 20.69 -12.23 -18.52
C LEU A 138 19.72 -11.06 -18.34
N ARG A 139 18.62 -11.28 -17.60
CA ARG A 139 17.75 -10.19 -17.18
C ARG A 139 18.06 -9.82 -15.73
N ALA A 140 18.45 -8.56 -15.55
CA ALA A 140 18.45 -7.94 -14.24
C ALA A 140 16.99 -7.76 -13.83
N THR A 141 16.48 -8.68 -13.02
CA THR A 141 15.17 -8.51 -12.43
C THR A 141 15.39 -7.76 -11.13
N ASP A 142 15.07 -6.48 -11.13
CA ASP A 142 15.04 -5.66 -9.93
C ASP A 142 13.84 -6.08 -9.09
N THR A 143 13.90 -7.32 -8.56
CA THR A 143 13.05 -7.80 -7.48
C THR A 143 13.59 -7.22 -6.18
N ALA A 144 13.77 -5.90 -6.12
CA ALA A 144 13.75 -5.23 -4.84
C ALA A 144 12.36 -5.53 -4.29
N PRO A 145 12.23 -6.37 -3.26
CA PRO A 145 10.92 -6.59 -2.69
C PRO A 145 10.47 -5.25 -2.13
N ILE A 146 9.19 -5.10 -1.86
CA ILE A 146 8.67 -4.03 -1.01
C ILE A 146 9.14 -4.21 0.47
N LYS A 147 10.30 -4.84 0.66
CA LYS A 147 11.05 -4.94 1.90
C LYS A 147 11.49 -3.58 2.39
N ASP A 148 11.54 -2.59 1.50
CA ASP A 148 11.90 -1.23 1.84
C ASP A 148 10.81 -0.57 2.67
N LEU A 149 9.52 -0.87 2.47
CA LEU A 149 8.45 -0.29 3.28
C LEU A 149 8.07 -1.21 4.45
N PRO A 150 8.57 -0.97 5.68
CA PRO A 150 8.48 -1.93 6.77
C PRO A 150 7.07 -2.09 7.34
N ASP A 151 6.25 -1.04 7.25
CA ASP A 151 4.93 -0.98 7.87
C ASP A 151 3.94 -0.18 7.02
N PHE A 152 2.66 -0.29 7.38
CA PHE A 152 1.56 0.39 6.71
C PHE A 152 1.69 1.91 6.75
N SER A 153 2.26 2.48 7.82
CA SER A 153 2.45 3.94 7.95
C SER A 153 3.44 4.47 6.92
N SER A 154 4.59 3.80 6.78
CA SER A 154 5.62 4.11 5.80
C SER A 154 5.08 3.94 4.38
N PHE A 155 4.29 2.88 4.14
CA PHE A 155 3.60 2.67 2.88
C PHE A 155 2.63 3.82 2.54
N MET A 156 1.75 4.21 3.44
CA MET A 156 0.80 5.31 3.21
C MET A 156 1.51 6.65 2.99
N ARG A 157 2.63 6.90 3.69
CA ARG A 157 3.44 8.10 3.44
C ARG A 157 4.03 8.11 2.03
N ALA A 158 4.63 6.99 1.60
CA ALA A 158 5.20 6.88 0.26
C ALA A 158 4.13 7.01 -0.83
N LEU A 159 2.97 6.39 -0.61
CA LEU A 159 1.81 6.51 -1.49
C LEU A 159 1.28 7.95 -1.56
N GLY A 160 1.29 8.67 -0.44
CA GLY A 160 0.95 10.09 -0.41
C GLY A 160 1.87 10.94 -1.27
N VAL A 161 3.20 10.72 -1.20
CA VAL A 161 4.18 11.40 -2.07
C VAL A 161 3.94 11.05 -3.54
N TYR A 162 3.69 9.78 -3.85
CA TYR A 162 3.35 9.34 -5.21
C TYR A 162 2.15 10.12 -5.76
N PHE A 163 1.06 10.24 -4.98
CA PHE A 163 -0.11 11.00 -5.41
C PHE A 163 0.20 12.49 -5.55
N GLN A 164 0.92 13.11 -4.62
CA GLN A 164 1.37 14.51 -4.73
C GLN A 164 2.11 14.80 -6.05
N ILE A 165 3.00 13.89 -6.47
CA ILE A 165 3.69 14.00 -7.75
C ILE A 165 2.69 13.89 -8.90
N LEU A 166 1.80 12.88 -8.85
CA LEU A 166 0.77 12.65 -9.87
C LEU A 166 -0.14 13.88 -10.05
N TYR A 167 -0.61 14.50 -8.97
CA TYR A 167 -1.41 15.73 -8.98
C TYR A 167 -0.75 16.86 -9.77
N ARG A 168 0.55 17.09 -9.52
CA ARG A 168 1.32 18.14 -10.17
C ARG A 168 1.38 17.89 -11.68
N TYR A 169 1.67 16.66 -12.10
CA TYR A 169 1.69 16.29 -13.51
C TYR A 169 0.34 16.46 -14.19
N VAL A 170 -0.74 15.97 -13.59
CA VAL A 170 -2.09 16.15 -14.14
C VAL A 170 -2.43 17.64 -14.24
N GLY A 171 -2.04 18.45 -13.25
CA GLY A 171 -2.21 19.91 -13.28
C GLY A 171 -1.55 20.60 -14.48
N THR A 172 -0.43 20.08 -14.97
CA THR A 172 0.25 20.65 -16.16
C THR A 172 -0.53 20.46 -17.47
N THR A 173 -1.49 19.53 -17.51
CA THR A 173 -2.32 19.30 -18.70
C THR A 173 -3.34 20.41 -18.95
N GLY A 174 -3.61 21.25 -17.94
CA GLY A 174 -4.68 22.25 -17.97
C GLY A 174 -6.09 21.64 -17.86
N ASN A 175 -6.22 20.32 -17.74
CA ASN A 175 -7.50 19.65 -17.56
C ASN A 175 -7.91 19.65 -16.08
N VAL A 176 -8.70 20.65 -15.69
CA VAL A 176 -9.20 20.81 -14.32
C VAL A 176 -10.01 19.60 -13.85
N GLN A 177 -10.80 18.98 -14.73
CA GLN A 177 -11.59 17.80 -14.37
C GLN A 177 -10.70 16.62 -14.02
N ALA A 178 -9.65 16.37 -14.79
CA ALA A 178 -8.70 15.30 -14.49
C ALA A 178 -7.99 15.52 -13.13
N VAL A 179 -7.71 16.78 -12.76
CA VAL A 179 -7.15 17.13 -11.44
C VAL A 179 -8.13 16.82 -10.32
N ILE A 180 -9.43 17.13 -10.51
CA ILE A 180 -10.48 16.81 -9.54
C ILE A 180 -10.65 15.30 -9.41
N ASP A 181 -10.68 14.58 -10.54
CA ASP A 181 -10.87 13.13 -10.56
C ASP A 181 -9.72 12.43 -9.82
N VAL A 182 -8.46 12.79 -10.12
CA VAL A 182 -7.32 12.22 -9.38
C VAL A 182 -7.37 12.60 -7.89
N ALA A 183 -7.92 13.77 -7.53
CA ALA A 183 -8.12 14.18 -6.14
C ALA A 183 -9.07 13.30 -5.37
N VAL A 184 -10.28 13.20 -5.88
CA VAL A 184 -11.35 12.44 -5.24
C VAL A 184 -11.00 10.95 -5.23
N SER A 185 -10.48 10.42 -6.34
CA SER A 185 -10.23 9.00 -6.49
C SER A 185 -9.05 8.52 -5.67
N THR A 186 -7.94 9.26 -5.61
CA THR A 186 -6.80 8.84 -4.78
C THR A 186 -7.08 9.00 -3.27
N GLN A 187 -7.89 9.99 -2.88
CA GLN A 187 -8.35 10.11 -1.49
C GLN A 187 -9.29 8.96 -1.10
N SER A 188 -10.25 8.62 -1.96
CA SER A 188 -11.14 7.47 -1.76
C SER A 188 -10.35 6.17 -1.62
N TYR A 189 -9.33 5.99 -2.46
CA TYR A 189 -8.43 4.84 -2.38
C TYR A 189 -7.61 4.81 -1.08
N ALA A 190 -7.09 5.95 -0.64
CA ALA A 190 -6.37 6.03 0.64
C ALA A 190 -7.28 5.64 1.83
N ASN A 191 -8.54 6.09 1.82
CA ASN A 191 -9.53 5.72 2.82
C ASN A 191 -9.83 4.22 2.80
N LEU A 192 -9.99 3.63 1.61
CA LEU A 192 -10.18 2.18 1.44
C LEU A 192 -8.99 1.38 2.03
N LEU A 193 -7.76 1.80 1.77
CA LEU A 193 -6.57 1.16 2.33
C LEU A 193 -6.51 1.27 3.86
N HIS A 194 -6.92 2.42 4.41
CA HIS A 194 -7.07 2.59 5.86
C HIS A 194 -8.14 1.67 6.44
N GLU A 195 -9.27 1.49 5.77
CA GLU A 195 -10.29 0.52 6.17
C GLU A 195 -9.72 -0.90 6.15
N TYR A 196 -9.05 -1.29 5.07
CA TYR A 196 -8.39 -2.59 4.94
C TYR A 196 -7.33 -2.83 6.02
N SER A 197 -6.62 -1.79 6.48
CA SER A 197 -5.66 -1.89 7.58
C SER A 197 -6.25 -2.37 8.90
N ARG A 198 -7.59 -2.28 9.05
CA ARG A 198 -8.30 -2.78 10.23
C ARG A 198 -8.62 -4.27 10.15
N TYR A 199 -8.68 -4.83 8.94
CA TYR A 199 -9.17 -6.19 8.68
C TYR A 199 -8.09 -7.13 8.14
N PHE A 200 -7.06 -6.59 7.50
CA PHE A 200 -6.05 -7.36 6.78
C PHE A 200 -4.65 -7.03 7.27
N ALA A 201 -3.79 -8.04 7.28
CA ALA A 201 -2.37 -7.86 7.53
C ALA A 201 -1.71 -7.03 6.42
N TYR A 202 -0.70 -6.24 6.81
CA TYR A 202 0.00 -5.33 5.91
C TYR A 202 0.50 -5.96 4.59
N PRO A 203 1.13 -7.16 4.57
CA PRO A 203 1.60 -7.73 3.31
C PRO A 203 0.46 -8.11 2.35
N ALA A 204 -0.73 -8.41 2.88
CA ALA A 204 -1.91 -8.68 2.06
C ALA A 204 -2.39 -7.39 1.36
N ILE A 205 -2.50 -6.28 2.13
CA ILE A 205 -2.85 -4.96 1.62
C ILE A 205 -1.89 -4.53 0.52
N LEU A 206 -0.60 -4.77 0.75
CA LEU A 206 0.42 -4.43 -0.22
C LEU A 206 0.31 -5.25 -1.51
N THR A 207 0.02 -6.54 -1.41
CA THR A 207 -0.25 -7.40 -2.58
C THR A 207 -1.46 -6.87 -3.37
N TYR A 208 -2.51 -6.45 -2.67
CA TYR A 208 -3.66 -5.80 -3.27
C TYR A 208 -3.27 -4.50 -3.97
N HIS A 209 -2.48 -3.63 -3.34
CA HIS A 209 -2.02 -2.38 -3.93
C HIS A 209 -1.26 -2.60 -5.24
N ILE A 210 -0.30 -3.53 -5.28
CA ILE A 210 0.47 -3.85 -6.50
C ILE A 210 -0.48 -4.27 -7.64
N ALA A 211 -1.44 -5.13 -7.34
CA ALA A 211 -2.38 -5.65 -8.33
C ALA A 211 -3.37 -4.57 -8.80
N HIS A 212 -3.86 -3.74 -7.87
CA HIS A 212 -4.75 -2.62 -8.16
C HIS A 212 -4.03 -1.58 -9.02
N HIS A 213 -2.86 -1.11 -8.60
CA HIS A 213 -2.01 -0.16 -9.33
C HIS A 213 -1.72 -0.61 -10.76
N SER A 214 -1.32 -1.87 -10.94
CA SER A 214 -1.05 -2.45 -12.26
C SER A 214 -2.26 -2.40 -13.21
N ARG A 215 -3.49 -2.49 -12.67
CA ARG A 215 -4.72 -2.35 -13.48
C ARG A 215 -4.97 -0.88 -13.81
N ARG A 216 -4.85 0.01 -12.83
CA ARG A 216 -5.13 1.45 -12.97
C ARG A 216 -4.13 2.18 -13.88
N ILE A 217 -2.87 1.73 -13.98
CA ILE A 217 -1.88 2.35 -14.92
C ILE A 217 -2.45 2.42 -16.34
N ARG A 218 -3.12 1.37 -16.83
CA ARG A 218 -3.65 1.34 -18.20
C ARG A 218 -4.73 2.40 -18.43
N GLU A 219 -5.47 2.76 -17.39
CA GLU A 219 -6.52 3.78 -17.43
C GLU A 219 -5.91 5.18 -17.32
N MET A 220 -4.93 5.36 -16.42
CA MET A 220 -4.17 6.61 -16.30
C MET A 220 -3.43 7.00 -17.58
N ILE A 221 -2.89 6.02 -18.33
CA ILE A 221 -2.27 6.28 -19.64
C ILE A 221 -3.29 6.88 -20.63
N ARG A 222 -4.58 6.56 -20.47
CA ARG A 222 -5.68 7.14 -21.27
C ARG A 222 -6.22 8.46 -20.69
N GLY A 223 -5.65 8.93 -19.58
CA GLY A 223 -6.09 10.12 -18.86
C GLY A 223 -7.33 9.91 -17.99
N ASP A 224 -7.75 8.66 -17.77
CA ASP A 224 -8.86 8.35 -16.86
C ASP A 224 -8.32 8.05 -15.46
N TYR A 225 -8.59 8.97 -14.53
CA TYR A 225 -8.20 8.86 -13.12
C TYR A 225 -9.35 8.47 -12.21
N SER A 226 -10.59 8.47 -12.72
CA SER A 226 -11.81 8.30 -11.91
C SER A 226 -11.85 6.95 -11.19
N LEU A 227 -11.33 5.91 -11.83
CA LEU A 227 -11.41 4.53 -11.36
C LEU A 227 -10.41 4.19 -10.24
N TRP A 228 -9.52 5.11 -9.86
CA TRP A 228 -8.58 4.87 -8.75
C TRP A 228 -9.27 4.65 -7.41
N GLY A 229 -10.39 5.34 -7.18
CA GLY A 229 -11.15 5.28 -5.93
C GLY A 229 -12.01 4.04 -5.82
N ASP A 230 -12.22 3.33 -6.93
CA ASP A 230 -13.10 2.17 -6.97
C ASP A 230 -12.44 0.94 -6.36
N GLU A 231 -13.22 0.28 -5.50
CA GLU A 231 -12.85 -1.02 -4.95
C GLU A 231 -12.83 -2.07 -6.07
N ASP A 232 -11.65 -2.64 -6.33
CA ASP A 232 -11.54 -3.77 -7.23
C ASP A 232 -11.99 -5.07 -6.55
N ARG A 233 -13.31 -5.34 -6.62
CA ARG A 233 -13.95 -6.52 -6.01
C ARG A 233 -13.31 -7.85 -6.42
N ALA A 234 -12.71 -7.92 -7.61
CA ALA A 234 -12.03 -9.13 -8.05
C ALA A 234 -10.72 -9.39 -7.29
N LEU A 235 -10.11 -8.35 -6.69
CA LEU A 235 -8.90 -8.44 -5.87
C LEU A 235 -9.21 -8.67 -4.38
N VAL A 236 -10.44 -8.40 -3.93
CA VAL A 236 -10.87 -8.59 -2.53
C VAL A 236 -10.85 -10.06 -2.10
N GLY A 237 -11.33 -10.97 -2.96
CA GLY A 237 -11.27 -12.41 -2.68
C GLY A 237 -9.85 -12.94 -2.45
N PRO A 238 -8.89 -12.67 -3.36
CA PRO A 238 -7.47 -12.95 -3.14
C PRO A 238 -6.88 -12.32 -1.87
N LEU A 239 -7.29 -11.10 -1.51
CA LEU A 239 -6.86 -10.41 -0.30
C LEU A 239 -7.27 -11.19 0.96
N HIS A 240 -8.53 -11.61 1.06
CA HIS A 240 -9.04 -12.44 2.16
C HIS A 240 -8.27 -13.76 2.30
N ARG A 241 -8.02 -14.47 1.19
CA ARG A 241 -7.26 -15.72 1.19
C ARG A 241 -5.83 -15.53 1.67
N SER A 242 -5.20 -14.42 1.27
CA SER A 242 -3.83 -14.10 1.67
C SER A 242 -3.72 -13.82 3.17
N ASN A 243 -4.74 -13.18 3.75
CA ASN A 243 -4.82 -12.90 5.18
C ASN A 243 -4.94 -14.19 6.00
N MET A 244 -5.88 -15.07 5.66
CA MET A 244 -6.08 -16.35 6.36
C MET A 244 -4.82 -17.24 6.32
N ASN A 245 -4.11 -17.27 5.19
CA ASN A 245 -2.87 -18.04 5.05
C ASN A 245 -1.73 -17.50 5.91
N GLN A 246 -1.73 -16.21 6.28
CA GLN A 246 -0.77 -15.67 7.22
C GLN A 246 -1.08 -16.07 8.66
N ASP A 247 -2.35 -16.06 9.06
CA ASP A 247 -2.74 -16.51 10.40
C ASP A 247 -2.39 -17.98 10.63
N VAL A 248 -2.55 -18.84 9.61
CA VAL A 248 -2.13 -20.24 9.67
C VAL A 248 -0.61 -20.37 9.82
N LYS A 249 0.17 -19.56 9.09
CA LYS A 249 1.66 -19.56 9.19
C LYS A 249 2.15 -18.99 10.52
N SER A 250 1.50 -17.95 11.03
CA SER A 250 1.80 -17.34 12.33
C SER A 250 1.44 -18.28 13.48
N ALA A 251 0.29 -18.96 13.42
CA ALA A 251 -0.12 -19.96 14.41
C ALA A 251 0.75 -21.22 14.40
N SER A 252 1.19 -21.67 13.22
CA SER A 252 2.14 -22.79 13.10
C SER A 252 3.58 -22.41 13.48
N SER A 253 3.94 -21.12 13.40
CA SER A 253 5.24 -20.62 13.90
C SER A 253 5.25 -20.33 15.42
N ALA A 254 4.11 -19.91 16.00
CA ALA A 254 3.96 -19.74 17.45
C ALA A 254 3.93 -21.10 18.19
N SER A 255 3.48 -22.17 17.54
CA SER A 255 3.58 -23.53 18.07
C SER A 255 4.96 -24.19 17.87
N ALA A 256 5.89 -23.55 17.15
CA ALA A 256 7.22 -24.11 16.87
C ALA A 256 8.25 -23.93 17.99
N LYS A 257 7.85 -23.43 19.17
CA LYS A 257 8.64 -23.59 20.41
C LYS A 257 8.33 -24.89 21.17
N GLY A 258 7.51 -25.77 20.59
CA GLY A 258 7.34 -27.15 21.03
C GLY A 258 7.61 -28.12 19.88
N LYS A 259 8.79 -28.78 19.91
CA LYS A 259 9.14 -30.02 19.19
C LYS A 259 8.37 -30.26 17.87
N ALA A 260 8.80 -29.65 16.77
CA ALA A 260 8.36 -30.07 15.44
C ALA A 260 9.20 -31.27 14.96
N SER A 261 8.70 -32.48 15.19
CA SER A 261 8.93 -33.61 14.32
C SER A 261 8.23 -33.35 12.98
N THR A 262 9.00 -33.03 11.94
CA THR A 262 8.53 -32.94 10.56
C THR A 262 7.97 -34.29 10.08
N SER A 263 6.66 -34.34 9.90
CA SER A 263 6.00 -35.35 9.05
C SER A 263 5.69 -34.71 7.69
N SER A 264 6.71 -34.59 6.85
CA SER A 264 6.50 -34.55 5.40
C SER A 264 6.56 -35.99 4.90
N SER A 265 5.40 -36.44 4.43
CA SER A 265 5.19 -37.68 3.70
C SER A 265 6.02 -37.67 2.40
N SER A 266 7.30 -37.98 2.54
CA SER A 266 8.07 -38.69 1.52
C SER A 266 8.27 -40.08 2.09
N THR A 267 7.87 -41.12 1.36
CA THR A 267 8.16 -42.52 1.66
C THR A 267 9.67 -42.74 1.54
N ARG A 268 10.44 -42.16 2.46
CA ARG A 268 11.87 -42.45 2.62
C ARG A 268 11.96 -43.86 3.15
N ASP A 269 12.71 -44.68 2.45
CA ASP A 269 13.13 -45.98 2.92
C ASP A 269 13.83 -45.83 4.28
N VAL A 270 13.12 -46.19 5.35
CA VAL A 270 13.60 -46.10 6.73
C VAL A 270 14.49 -47.27 7.12
N SER A 271 14.61 -48.28 6.25
CA SER A 271 15.43 -49.48 6.48
C SER A 271 16.93 -49.19 6.56
N THR A 272 17.37 -48.04 6.05
CA THR A 272 18.77 -47.59 6.11
C THR A 272 19.03 -46.59 7.25
N GLN A 273 17.99 -46.08 7.90
CA GLN A 273 18.12 -45.04 8.92
C GLN A 273 18.43 -45.64 10.28
N VAL A 274 19.37 -45.03 11.01
CA VAL A 274 19.73 -45.43 12.37
C VAL A 274 18.59 -45.11 13.35
N CYS A 275 18.31 -46.03 14.27
CA CYS A 275 17.32 -45.85 15.32
C CYS A 275 17.87 -44.98 16.46
N ASN A 276 17.38 -43.74 16.58
CA ASN A 276 17.80 -42.84 17.67
C ASN A 276 17.39 -43.38 19.05
N LYS A 277 16.20 -44.00 19.16
CA LYS A 277 15.74 -44.62 20.42
C LYS A 277 16.66 -45.75 20.89
N PHE A 278 17.28 -46.49 19.97
CA PHE A 278 18.27 -47.51 20.32
C PHE A 278 19.54 -46.86 20.88
N ASN A 279 20.01 -45.78 20.26
CA ASN A 279 21.15 -45.01 20.75
C ASN A 279 20.93 -44.41 22.15
N ASP A 280 19.69 -44.05 22.46
CA ASP A 280 19.29 -43.53 23.77
C ASP A 280 19.02 -44.63 24.82
N GLY A 281 19.11 -45.91 24.45
CA GLY A 281 18.76 -47.04 25.33
C GLY A 281 17.26 -47.20 25.60
N ARG A 282 16.40 -46.57 24.78
CA ARG A 282 14.94 -46.51 24.96
C ARG A 282 14.15 -47.30 23.91
N CYS A 283 14.82 -48.06 23.04
CA CYS A 283 14.14 -48.92 22.07
C CYS A 283 13.92 -50.32 22.68
N PRO A 284 12.67 -50.75 22.90
CA PRO A 284 12.38 -51.97 23.64
C PRO A 284 12.46 -53.25 22.81
N THR A 285 12.56 -53.17 21.48
CA THR A 285 12.46 -54.35 20.58
C THR A 285 13.58 -54.37 19.55
N THR A 286 14.18 -55.55 19.33
CA THR A 286 15.09 -55.82 18.22
C THR A 286 14.48 -56.95 17.38
N PRO A 287 14.02 -56.70 16.13
CA PRO A 287 14.19 -55.48 15.33
C PRO A 287 13.30 -54.29 15.76
N CYS A 288 13.69 -53.08 15.35
CA CYS A 288 12.96 -51.85 15.66
C CYS A 288 11.55 -51.87 15.08
N LYS A 289 10.52 -51.57 15.89
CA LYS A 289 9.13 -51.47 15.43
C LYS A 289 8.93 -50.45 14.29
N SER A 290 9.80 -49.44 14.18
CA SER A 290 9.76 -48.44 13.10
C SER A 290 10.58 -48.81 11.86
N GLY A 291 11.10 -50.05 11.78
CA GLY A 291 11.88 -50.53 10.62
C GLY A 291 13.29 -49.94 10.51
N ARG A 292 13.78 -49.23 11.52
CA ARG A 292 15.11 -48.58 11.55
C ARG A 292 16.19 -49.51 12.07
N VAL A 293 17.44 -49.29 11.65
CA VAL A 293 18.58 -50.14 12.01
C VAL A 293 19.11 -49.79 13.41
N HIS A 294 19.33 -50.81 14.24
CA HIS A 294 19.99 -50.69 15.54
C HIS A 294 21.51 -50.72 15.35
N LYS A 295 22.11 -49.53 15.20
CA LYS A 295 23.56 -49.32 15.17
C LYS A 295 23.94 -48.11 16.03
N CYS A 296 25.07 -48.21 16.71
CA CYS A 296 25.66 -47.13 17.48
C CYS A 296 26.01 -45.99 16.54
N ALA A 297 25.56 -44.78 16.85
CA ALA A 297 25.86 -43.59 16.04
C ALA A 297 27.35 -43.19 16.07
N THR A 298 28.10 -43.65 17.07
CA THR A 298 29.53 -43.32 17.24
C THR A 298 30.43 -44.32 16.52
N CYS A 299 30.18 -45.63 16.65
CA CYS A 299 31.08 -46.68 16.15
C CYS A 299 30.43 -47.68 15.19
N GLY A 300 29.13 -47.55 14.90
CA GLY A 300 28.40 -48.44 13.99
C GLY A 300 28.04 -49.83 14.55
N SER A 301 28.43 -50.16 15.78
CA SER A 301 28.14 -51.47 16.41
C SER A 301 26.64 -51.67 16.66
N SER A 302 26.12 -52.89 16.44
CA SER A 302 24.73 -53.26 16.77
C SER A 302 24.56 -53.80 18.19
N ALA A 303 25.65 -53.99 18.94
CA ALA A 303 25.61 -54.57 20.29
C ALA A 303 25.21 -53.55 21.38
N HIS A 304 25.45 -52.26 21.14
CA HIS A 304 25.17 -51.19 22.09
C HIS A 304 24.70 -49.91 21.40
N GLY A 305 23.93 -49.10 22.12
CA GLY A 305 23.61 -47.73 21.71
C GLY A 305 24.73 -46.74 22.07
N LYS A 306 24.67 -45.53 21.51
CA LYS A 306 25.62 -44.43 21.78
C LYS A 306 25.95 -44.24 23.26
N ASN A 307 24.97 -44.36 24.16
CA ASN A 307 25.17 -44.14 25.59
C ASN A 307 26.06 -45.18 26.29
N ALA A 308 26.25 -46.35 25.68
CA ALA A 308 27.14 -47.40 26.19
C ALA A 308 28.38 -47.58 25.28
N CYS A 309 28.65 -46.59 24.42
CA CYS A 309 29.80 -46.64 23.52
C CYS A 309 31.07 -46.18 24.23
N THR A 310 32.09 -47.03 24.25
CA THR A 310 33.42 -46.73 24.81
C THR A 310 34.41 -46.21 23.77
N GLN A 311 33.99 -46.11 22.51
CA GLN A 311 34.83 -45.63 21.40
C GLN A 311 34.75 -44.10 21.31
N ALA A 312 35.90 -43.45 21.10
CA ALA A 312 35.94 -42.02 20.79
C ALA A 312 35.21 -41.74 19.46
N PRO A 313 34.51 -40.60 19.31
CA PRO A 313 33.94 -40.23 18.03
C PRO A 313 35.03 -40.17 16.95
N PRO A 314 34.78 -40.65 15.73
CA PRO A 314 35.74 -40.49 14.63
C PRO A 314 36.03 -39.00 14.45
N ALA A 315 37.31 -38.63 14.37
CA ALA A 315 37.72 -37.26 14.08
C ALA A 315 37.12 -36.84 12.74
N ALA A 316 36.46 -35.69 12.74
CA ALA A 316 35.76 -35.12 11.58
C ALA A 316 36.74 -34.61 10.51
#